data_AF-A0A9X7RH87-F1
#
_entry.id   AF-A0A9X7RH87-F1
#
_cell.length_a   1.000
_cell.length_b   1.000
_cell.length_c   1.000
_cell.angle_alpha   90.00
_cell.angle_beta   90.00
_cell.angle_gamma   90.00
#
_symmetry.space_group_name_H-M   'P 1'
#
loop_
_entity.id
_entity.type
_entity.pdbx_description
1 polymer ?
#
loop_
_entity_poly.entity_id
_entity_poly.type
_entity_poly.pdbx_seq_one_letter_code
_entity_poly.pdbx_strand_id
1 'polypeptide(L)'
;MKLAVFAAVALSAQPAFAWSESEQYDAAKRLGSVIAAESFCGMSYKQSAISGYVERTVPADDMGFASILDTEIYSANYDQGEMEQSQKTAHCTQMRRVAKSYGFID
;
A
#
# COMPACT_ATOMS: atom_id res chain seq x y z
N MET A 1 -61.20 -12.18 -6.72
CA MET A 1 -59.89 -12.86 -6.85
C MET A 1 -58.78 -11.86 -6.55
N LYS A 2 -58.16 -11.94 -5.37
CA LYS A 2 -56.97 -11.15 -5.03
C LYS A 2 -55.73 -11.99 -5.37
N LEU A 3 -55.04 -11.64 -6.46
CA LEU A 3 -53.74 -12.22 -6.79
C LEU A 3 -52.70 -11.56 -5.89
N ALA A 4 -52.17 -12.33 -4.94
CA ALA A 4 -51.03 -11.92 -4.13
C ALA A 4 -49.76 -12.02 -4.98
N VAL A 5 -49.15 -10.87 -5.28
CA VAL A 5 -47.84 -10.78 -5.91
C VAL A 5 -46.78 -11.06 -4.83
N PHE A 6 -46.15 -12.22 -4.88
CA PHE A 6 -44.96 -12.51 -4.09
C PHE A 6 -43.77 -11.78 -4.73
N ALA A 7 -43.36 -10.66 -4.16
CA ALA A 7 -42.11 -10.01 -4.49
C ALA A 7 -40.96 -10.86 -3.91
N ALA A 8 -40.32 -11.66 -4.76
CA ALA A 8 -39.08 -12.35 -4.43
C ALA A 8 -37.96 -11.29 -4.33
N VAL A 9 -37.63 -10.87 -3.11
CA VAL A 9 -36.42 -10.10 -2.84
C VAL A 9 -35.23 -11.04 -3.05
N ALA A 10 -34.62 -10.98 -4.23
CA ALA A 10 -33.36 -11.64 -4.49
C ALA A 10 -32.30 -11.02 -3.57
N LEU A 11 -31.97 -11.73 -2.48
CA LEU A 11 -30.83 -11.43 -1.63
C LEU A 11 -29.56 -11.70 -2.45
N SER A 12 -29.15 -10.75 -3.29
CA SER A 12 -27.87 -10.82 -3.97
C SER A 12 -26.79 -10.74 -2.90
N ALA A 13 -26.24 -11.89 -2.50
CA ALA A 13 -24.99 -11.96 -1.76
C ALA A 13 -23.94 -11.25 -2.63
N GLN A 14 -23.65 -9.99 -2.32
CA GLN A 14 -22.53 -9.31 -2.93
C GLN A 14 -21.28 -10.12 -2.51
N PRO A 15 -20.40 -10.51 -3.44
CA PRO A 15 -19.14 -11.07 -3.04
C PRO A 15 -18.48 -10.02 -2.14
N ALA A 16 -18.16 -10.40 -0.91
CA ALA A 16 -17.14 -9.66 -0.18
C ALA A 16 -15.95 -9.59 -1.15
N PHE A 17 -15.56 -8.37 -1.54
CA PHE A 17 -14.41 -8.17 -2.41
C PHE A 17 -13.21 -8.73 -1.65
N ALA A 18 -12.88 -9.99 -1.93
CA ALA A 18 -11.73 -10.65 -1.36
C ALA A 18 -10.52 -9.91 -1.94
N TRP A 19 -9.83 -9.19 -1.07
CA TRP A 19 -8.53 -8.61 -1.35
C TRP A 19 -7.61 -9.71 -1.87
N SER A 20 -7.17 -9.57 -3.11
CA SER A 20 -6.37 -10.60 -3.76
C SER A 20 -4.94 -10.60 -3.23
N GLU A 21 -4.29 -11.75 -3.28
CA GLU A 21 -2.86 -11.87 -2.93
C GLU A 21 -1.99 -10.91 -3.76
N SER A 22 -2.34 -10.67 -5.03
CA SER A 22 -1.66 -9.69 -5.88
C SER A 22 -1.83 -8.26 -5.40
N GLU A 23 -3.04 -7.87 -4.95
CA GLU A 23 -3.28 -6.53 -4.41
C GLU A 23 -2.52 -6.33 -3.09
N GLN A 24 -2.51 -7.36 -2.24
CA GLN A 24 -1.74 -7.39 -1.00
C GLN A 24 -0.25 -7.16 -1.24
N TYR A 25 0.31 -7.96 -2.15
CA TYR A 25 1.71 -7.90 -2.50
C TYR A 25 2.08 -6.55 -3.12
N ASP A 26 1.28 -6.05 -4.08
CA ASP A 26 1.54 -4.77 -4.73
C ASP A 26 1.48 -3.60 -3.73
N ALA A 27 0.51 -3.60 -2.82
CA ALA A 27 0.40 -2.57 -1.79
C ALA A 27 1.62 -2.58 -0.87
N ALA A 28 2.04 -3.77 -0.40
CA ALA A 28 3.19 -3.94 0.48
C ALA A 28 4.50 -3.54 -0.22
N LYS A 29 4.71 -4.00 -1.45
CA LYS A 29 5.88 -3.66 -2.27
C LYS A 29 6.02 -2.16 -2.50
N ARG A 30 4.92 -1.50 -2.90
CA ARG A 30 4.93 -0.05 -3.13
C ARG A 30 5.22 0.72 -1.86
N LEU A 31 4.55 0.37 -0.75
CA LEU A 31 4.77 1.05 0.52
C LEU A 31 6.18 0.79 1.06
N GLY A 32 6.67 -0.45 0.99
CA GLY A 32 8.00 -0.84 1.45
C GLY A 32 9.12 -0.09 0.72
N SER A 33 9.00 0.07 -0.60
CA SER A 33 9.95 0.86 -1.40
C SER A 33 10.02 2.33 -0.95
N VAL A 34 8.86 2.94 -0.67
CA VAL A 34 8.78 4.33 -0.19
C VAL A 34 9.35 4.45 1.22
N ILE A 35 9.00 3.53 2.14
CA ILE A 35 9.51 3.51 3.52
C ILE A 35 11.04 3.37 3.53
N ALA A 36 11.61 2.41 2.81
CA ALA A 36 13.05 2.22 2.73
C ALA A 36 13.78 3.48 2.25
N ALA A 37 13.17 4.22 1.32
CA ALA A 37 13.73 5.46 0.80
C ALA A 37 13.81 6.61 1.82
N GLU A 38 13.13 6.53 2.98
CA GLU A 38 13.11 7.62 3.97
C GLU A 38 14.52 8.03 4.39
N SER A 39 15.25 7.11 5.03
CA SER A 39 16.62 7.38 5.49
C SER A 39 17.60 7.47 4.32
N PHE A 40 17.48 6.59 3.32
CA PHE A 40 18.39 6.51 2.18
C PHE A 40 18.43 7.80 1.34
N CYS A 41 17.28 8.47 1.20
CA CYS A 41 17.12 9.69 0.41
C CYS A 41 17.07 10.99 1.24
N GLY A 42 17.23 10.89 2.57
CA GLY A 42 17.24 12.03 3.49
C GLY A 42 15.88 12.71 3.63
N MET A 43 14.80 11.93 3.64
CA MET A 43 13.44 12.40 3.90
C MET A 43 13.06 12.15 5.35
N SER A 44 12.03 12.85 5.83
CA SER A 44 11.42 12.60 7.14
C SER A 44 9.91 12.55 6.97
N TYR A 45 9.32 11.38 7.18
CA TYR A 45 7.94 11.11 6.89
C TYR A 45 7.01 11.44 8.06
N LYS A 46 5.84 11.99 7.72
CA LYS A 46 4.70 12.19 8.61
C LYS A 46 4.12 10.83 8.96
N GLN A 47 4.39 10.33 10.16
CA GLN A 47 3.94 9.03 10.63
C GLN A 47 2.41 8.86 10.55
N SER A 48 1.65 9.93 10.81
CA SER A 48 0.19 9.94 10.65
C SER A 48 -0.29 9.76 9.21
N ALA A 49 0.52 10.15 8.22
CA ALA A 49 0.19 9.94 6.82
C ALA A 49 0.44 8.49 6.41
N ILE A 50 1.47 7.84 6.97
CA ILE A 50 1.75 6.41 6.79
C ILE A 50 0.60 5.58 7.39
N SER A 51 0.24 5.85 8.65
CA SER A 51 -0.88 5.13 9.28
C SER A 51 -2.18 5.32 8.50
N GLY A 52 -2.48 6.56 8.09
CA GLY A 52 -3.66 6.84 7.28
C GLY A 52 -3.62 6.19 5.89
N TYR A 53 -2.44 6.01 5.28
CA TYR A 53 -2.31 5.26 4.04
C TYR A 53 -2.70 3.80 4.25
N VAL A 54 -2.17 3.15 5.30
CA VAL A 54 -2.50 1.75 5.61
C VAL A 54 -4.00 1.59 5.85
N GLU A 55 -4.60 2.44 6.70
CA GLU A 55 -6.04 2.39 7.01
C GLU A 55 -6.95 2.56 5.77
N ARG A 56 -6.51 3.31 4.76
CA ARG A 56 -7.28 3.54 3.52
C ARG A 56 -7.04 2.49 2.45
N THR A 57 -5.93 1.77 2.51
CA THR A 57 -5.49 0.86 1.44
C THR A 57 -5.63 -0.61 1.83
N VAL A 58 -5.39 -0.95 3.09
CA VAL A 58 -5.33 -2.34 3.55
C VAL A 58 -6.66 -2.70 4.25
N PRO A 59 -7.32 -3.80 3.87
CA PRO A 59 -8.49 -4.30 4.60
C PRO A 59 -8.16 -4.56 6.08
N ALA A 60 -9.07 -4.21 6.98
CA ALA A 60 -8.83 -4.32 8.41
C ALA A 60 -8.70 -5.78 8.93
N ASP A 61 -9.17 -6.75 8.15
CA ASP A 61 -9.08 -8.18 8.41
C ASP A 61 -7.90 -8.87 7.69
N ASP A 62 -7.09 -8.10 6.96
CA ASP A 62 -5.86 -8.61 6.35
C ASP A 62 -4.78 -8.85 7.41
N MET A 63 -4.41 -10.12 7.60
CA MET A 63 -3.38 -10.54 8.56
C MET A 63 -2.01 -10.81 7.90
N GLY A 64 -1.88 -10.70 6.58
CA GLY A 64 -0.66 -11.05 5.85
C GLY A 64 0.20 -9.85 5.44
N PHE A 65 -0.42 -8.68 5.26
CA PHE A 65 0.18 -7.48 4.72
C PHE A 65 1.42 -7.05 5.51
N ALA A 66 1.35 -7.07 6.84
CA ALA A 66 2.47 -6.64 7.70
C ALA A 66 3.74 -7.49 7.46
N SER A 67 3.59 -8.82 7.36
CA SER A 67 4.73 -9.70 7.11
C SER A 67 5.34 -9.50 5.72
N ILE A 68 4.50 -9.23 4.71
CA ILE A 68 4.96 -8.95 3.35
C ILE A 68 5.66 -7.58 3.32
N LEU A 69 5.09 -6.57 3.98
CA LEU A 69 5.68 -5.23 4.07
C LEU A 69 7.08 -5.27 4.68
N ASP A 70 7.29 -6.00 5.78
CA ASP A 70 8.60 -6.14 6.40
C ASP A 70 9.63 -6.76 5.44
N THR A 71 9.21 -7.79 4.70
CA THR A 71 10.04 -8.43 3.67
C THR A 71 10.40 -7.46 2.55
N GLU A 72 9.43 -6.67 2.08
CA GLU A 72 9.64 -5.70 1.00
C GLU A 72 10.50 -4.50 1.46
N ILE A 73 10.39 -4.07 2.72
CA ILE A 73 11.29 -3.06 3.31
C ILE A 73 12.73 -3.60 3.36
N TYR A 74 12.91 -4.84 3.82
CA TYR A 74 14.23 -5.47 3.86
C TYR A 74 14.85 -5.58 2.45
N SER A 75 14.08 -6.07 1.47
CA SER A 75 14.53 -6.18 0.08
C SER A 75 14.90 -4.81 -0.50
N ALA A 76 14.05 -3.80 -0.29
CA ALA A 76 14.30 -2.45 -0.80
C ALA A 76 15.53 -1.80 -0.15
N ASN A 77 15.78 -2.03 1.14
CA ASN A 77 16.98 -1.54 1.81
C ASN A 77 18.25 -2.18 1.23
N TYR A 78 18.21 -3.49 0.96
CA TYR A 78 19.32 -4.19 0.31
C TYR A 78 19.60 -3.60 -1.08
N ASP A 79 18.59 -3.48 -1.93
CA ASP A 79 18.72 -2.93 -3.28
C ASP A 79 19.22 -1.48 -3.27
N GLN A 80 18.77 -0.66 -2.31
CA GLN A 80 19.22 0.73 -2.16
C GLN A 80 20.68 0.83 -1.74
N GLY A 81 21.17 -0.10 -0.91
CA GLY A 81 22.56 -0.16 -0.47
C GLY A 81 23.55 -0.36 -1.62
N GLU A 82 23.13 -1.03 -2.69
CA GLU A 82 23.94 -1.34 -3.87
C GLU A 82 23.84 -0.27 -4.98
N MET A 83 23.07 0.81 -4.77
CA MET A 83 22.87 1.82 -5.81
C MET A 83 24.06 2.77 -5.98
N GLU A 84 24.53 2.90 -7.22
CA GLU A 84 25.46 3.94 -7.63
C GLU A 84 24.84 5.34 -7.62
N GLN A 85 25.68 6.38 -7.65
CA GLN A 85 25.23 7.77 -7.46
C GLN A 85 24.15 8.23 -8.46
N SER A 86 24.23 7.85 -9.73
CA SER A 86 23.23 8.22 -10.74
C SER A 86 21.88 7.51 -10.49
N GLN A 87 21.91 6.23 -10.15
CA GLN A 87 20.73 5.45 -9.79
C GLN A 87 20.08 6.00 -8.52
N LYS A 88 20.87 6.28 -7.49
CA LYS A 88 20.41 6.94 -6.26
C LYS A 88 19.74 8.27 -6.55
N THR A 89 20.31 9.08 -7.45
CA THR A 89 19.74 10.38 -7.83
C THR A 89 18.35 10.22 -8.47
N ALA A 90 18.20 9.29 -9.42
CA ALA A 90 16.92 9.02 -10.07
C ALA A 90 15.89 8.45 -9.08
N HIS A 91 16.29 7.43 -8.30
CA HIS A 91 15.47 6.78 -7.28
C HIS A 91 14.94 7.79 -6.28
N CYS A 92 15.84 8.56 -5.64
CA CYS A 92 15.44 9.52 -4.62
C CYS A 92 14.61 10.67 -5.17
N THR A 93 14.81 11.06 -6.43
CA THR A 93 13.93 12.04 -7.09
C THR A 93 12.51 11.51 -7.22
N GLN A 94 12.35 10.27 -7.66
CA GLN A 94 11.03 9.67 -7.81
C GLN A 94 10.38 9.38 -6.45
N MET A 95 11.12 8.87 -5.47
CA MET A 95 10.60 8.60 -4.13
C MET A 95 10.12 9.87 -3.43
N ARG A 96 10.82 11.01 -3.59
CA ARG A 96 10.32 12.31 -3.11
C ARG A 96 8.99 12.70 -3.75
N ARG A 97 8.83 12.48 -5.05
CA ARG A 97 7.56 12.78 -5.75
C ARG A 97 6.42 11.89 -5.25
N VAL A 98 6.68 10.61 -5.02
CA VAL A 98 5.71 9.66 -4.46
C VAL A 98 5.36 10.03 -3.03
N ALA A 99 6.34 10.29 -2.17
CA ALA A 99 6.14 10.69 -0.78
C ALA A 99 5.29 11.98 -0.68
N LYS A 100 5.53 12.98 -1.55
CA LYS A 100 4.65 14.16 -1.68
C LYS A 100 3.22 13.79 -2.07
N SER A 101 3.07 12.92 -3.08
CA SER A 101 1.73 12.50 -3.55
C SER A 101 0.92 11.75 -2.49
N TYR A 102 1.59 11.02 -1.59
CA TYR A 102 0.95 10.34 -0.46
C TYR A 102 0.77 11.24 0.76
N GLY A 103 1.31 12.46 0.74
CA GLY A 103 1.32 13.38 1.88
C GLY A 103 2.26 12.96 3.00
N PHE A 104 3.23 12.09 2.73
CA PHE A 104 4.25 11.68 3.70
C PHE A 104 5.23 12.83 3.98
N ILE A 105 5.43 13.72 3.03
CA ILE A 105 6.22 14.96 3.15
C ILE A 105 5.48 16.14 2.49
N ASP A 106 5.92 17.36 2.77
CA ASP A 106 5.49 18.59 2.07
C ASP A 106 6.13 18.74 0.69
#